data_AF-A0A2U3Z843-F1
#
_entry.id   AF-A0A2U3Z843-F1
#
_cell.length_a   1.000
_cell.length_b   1.000
_cell.length_c   1.000
_cell.angle_alpha   90.00
_cell.angle_beta   90.00
_cell.angle_gamma   90.00
#
_symmetry.space_group_name_H-M   'P 1'
#
loop_
_entity.id
_entity.type
_entity.pdbx_description
1 polymer ?
#
loop_
_entity_poly.entity_id
_entity_poly.type
_entity_poly.pdbx_seq_one_letter_code
_entity_poly.pdbx_strand_id
1 'polypeptide(L)'
;SALLFVLQSPLSHDLILNLTQDGIKLLFDAFNQRLKVIEVYDLTKVKLKYCGVHFNSQAIAPTIEQIDQSFGATHPGVYNSAEQLFHLNFRGLSFSFQLDSWTEAPKYEPNFAHGLASLQIPHGATVKRMYIYSGNSLQDTKAPVMPLSCFLGNVYAESVDVLRDGTGPSGLRLRLLAAGCGPGLLADAKMRVFERSVYFGDSCQDVLSMLGSPHKVFYKSEDKMKIHSPSPHKQVPSKCNDYFFNYFTLGVVSCDSLEKCFISVVVDHAPGHTFVSTWSCNHAWQQGN
;
A
#
# COMPACT_ATOMS: atom_id res chain seq x y z
N SER A 1 -10.03 -15.89 3.05
CA SER A 1 -8.88 -15.12 2.56
C SER A 1 -7.65 -15.51 3.37
N ALA A 2 -6.49 -15.61 2.73
CA ALA A 2 -5.21 -15.84 3.41
C ALA A 2 -4.26 -14.69 3.06
N LEU A 3 -3.61 -14.10 4.08
CA LEU A 3 -2.61 -13.06 3.94
C LEU A 3 -1.22 -13.70 4.08
N LEU A 4 -0.33 -13.44 3.13
CA LEU A 4 1.07 -13.92 3.17
C LEU A 4 2.02 -12.72 3.35
N PHE A 5 2.87 -12.77 4.38
CA PHE A 5 3.94 -11.80 4.62
C PHE A 5 5.17 -12.46 5.27
N VAL A 6 6.35 -11.87 5.12
CA VAL A 6 7.63 -12.42 5.61
C VAL A 6 8.03 -11.77 6.93
N LEU A 7 8.09 -12.53 8.03
CA LEU A 7 8.40 -12.00 9.37
C LEU A 7 9.83 -11.47 9.53
N GLN A 8 10.82 -12.02 8.81
CA GLN A 8 12.22 -11.62 8.96
C GLN A 8 12.59 -10.33 8.23
N SER A 9 11.81 -9.94 7.21
CA SER A 9 12.01 -8.70 6.47
C SER A 9 10.68 -8.26 5.85
N PRO A 10 9.80 -7.62 6.65
CA PRO A 10 8.41 -7.36 6.26
C PRO A 10 8.29 -6.42 5.05
N LEU A 11 9.30 -5.59 4.78
CA LEU A 11 9.32 -4.65 3.65
C LEU A 11 10.06 -5.17 2.41
N SER A 12 10.56 -6.41 2.43
CA SER A 12 11.31 -6.97 1.29
C SER A 12 10.44 -7.49 0.16
N HIS A 13 9.16 -7.78 0.44
CA HIS A 13 8.24 -8.38 -0.52
C HIS A 13 6.87 -7.71 -0.43
N ASP A 14 6.19 -7.62 -1.57
CA ASP A 14 4.82 -7.12 -1.64
C ASP A 14 3.88 -7.99 -0.78
N LEU A 15 2.89 -7.35 -0.13
CA LEU A 15 1.88 -8.04 0.67
C LEU A 15 0.83 -8.66 -0.27
N ILE A 16 0.54 -9.94 -0.10
CA ILE A 16 -0.40 -10.66 -0.98
C ILE A 16 -1.63 -11.06 -0.20
N LEU A 17 -2.79 -10.53 -0.60
CA LEU A 17 -4.10 -10.97 -0.14
C LEU A 17 -4.71 -11.92 -1.18
N ASN A 18 -4.83 -13.19 -0.83
CA ASN A 18 -5.38 -14.21 -1.70
C ASN A 18 -6.88 -14.46 -1.40
N LEU A 19 -7.73 -14.10 -2.36
CA LEU A 19 -9.18 -14.30 -2.35
C LEU A 19 -9.51 -15.62 -3.06
N THR A 20 -9.29 -16.72 -2.34
CA THR A 20 -9.35 -18.07 -2.90
C THR A 20 -10.71 -18.48 -3.49
N GLN A 21 -11.78 -17.91 -2.94
CA GLN A 21 -13.16 -18.12 -3.40
C GLN A 21 -13.47 -17.37 -4.69
N ASP A 22 -12.77 -16.28 -4.96
CA ASP A 22 -12.99 -15.40 -6.11
C ASP A 22 -11.99 -15.65 -7.25
N GLY A 23 -10.88 -16.35 -6.98
CA GLY A 23 -9.85 -16.57 -8.00
C GLY A 23 -8.95 -15.35 -8.23
N ILE A 24 -8.85 -14.46 -7.23
CA ILE A 24 -8.17 -13.17 -7.32
C ILE A 24 -7.08 -13.05 -6.25
N LYS A 25 -5.92 -12.51 -6.60
CA LYS A 25 -4.92 -12.01 -5.66
C LYS A 25 -4.77 -10.50 -5.79
N LEU A 26 -4.68 -9.84 -4.65
CA LEU A 26 -4.38 -8.42 -4.55
C LEU A 26 -2.96 -8.28 -3.99
N LEU A 27 -2.07 -7.69 -4.78
CA LEU A 27 -0.68 -7.45 -4.40
C LEU A 27 -0.55 -5.98 -4.00
N PHE A 28 -0.13 -5.74 -2.77
CA PHE A 28 0.10 -4.41 -2.21
C PHE A 28 1.59 -4.14 -2.10
N ASP A 29 2.00 -2.94 -2.49
CA ASP A 29 3.40 -2.49 -2.41
C ASP A 29 3.95 -2.64 -0.99
N ALA A 30 5.15 -3.20 -0.85
CA ALA A 30 5.74 -3.50 0.45
C ALA A 30 5.90 -2.25 1.36
N PHE A 31 6.21 -1.09 0.77
CA PHE A 31 6.49 0.13 1.52
C PHE A 31 5.24 0.97 1.77
N ASN A 32 4.46 1.19 0.71
CA ASN A 32 3.31 2.08 0.78
C ASN A 32 2.03 1.35 1.19
N GLN A 33 2.03 0.01 1.23
CA GLN A 33 0.89 -0.85 1.49
C GLN A 33 -0.35 -0.51 0.62
N ARG A 34 -0.10 0.07 -0.56
CA ARG A 34 -1.15 0.42 -1.54
C ARG A 34 -1.27 -0.67 -2.59
N LEU A 35 -2.49 -0.92 -3.06
CA LEU A 35 -2.77 -1.91 -4.09
C LEU A 35 -1.97 -1.58 -5.36
N LYS A 36 -1.12 -2.51 -5.79
CA LYS A 36 -0.18 -2.37 -6.91
C LYS A 36 -0.61 -3.22 -8.10
N VAL A 37 -1.02 -4.47 -7.87
CA VAL A 37 -1.46 -5.41 -8.91
C VAL A 37 -2.72 -6.16 -8.47
N ILE A 38 -3.65 -6.36 -9.40
CA ILE A 38 -4.74 -7.31 -9.28
C ILE A 38 -4.43 -8.47 -10.22
N GLU A 39 -4.19 -9.66 -9.68
CA GLU A 39 -4.03 -10.89 -10.46
C GLU A 39 -5.35 -11.67 -10.41
N VAL A 40 -5.94 -11.97 -11.57
CA VAL A 40 -7.00 -12.98 -11.70
C VAL A 40 -6.33 -14.27 -12.17
N TYR A 41 -6.23 -15.25 -11.28
CA TYR A 41 -5.54 -16.52 -11.53
C TYR A 41 -6.49 -17.68 -11.83
N ASP A 42 -7.79 -17.50 -11.59
CA ASP A 42 -8.84 -18.47 -11.89
C ASP A 42 -10.03 -17.76 -12.52
N LEU A 43 -10.00 -17.65 -13.85
CA LEU A 43 -11.02 -16.95 -14.62
C LEU A 43 -12.38 -17.66 -14.57
N THR A 44 -12.45 -18.94 -14.19
CA THR A 44 -13.72 -19.67 -14.11
C THR A 44 -14.65 -19.14 -13.01
N LYS A 45 -14.08 -18.45 -12.01
CA LYS A 45 -14.79 -17.87 -10.87
C LYS A 45 -15.23 -16.43 -11.08
N VAL A 46 -14.78 -15.79 -12.15
CA VAL A 46 -15.00 -14.35 -12.37
C VAL A 46 -15.77 -14.12 -13.66
N LYS A 47 -16.69 -13.17 -13.66
CA LYS A 47 -17.38 -12.71 -14.87
C LYS A 47 -16.86 -11.33 -15.24
N LEU A 48 -16.21 -11.22 -16.39
CA LEU A 48 -15.49 -10.00 -16.80
C LEU A 48 -16.12 -9.39 -18.06
N LYS A 49 -16.21 -8.07 -18.07
CA LYS A 49 -16.65 -7.28 -19.23
C LYS A 49 -15.70 -6.14 -19.50
N TYR A 50 -15.59 -5.79 -20.77
CA TYR A 50 -14.93 -4.58 -21.23
C TYR A 50 -15.86 -3.82 -22.17
N CYS A 51 -16.04 -2.52 -21.95
CA CYS A 51 -17.00 -1.67 -22.69
C CYS A 51 -18.42 -2.29 -22.79
N GLY A 52 -18.87 -2.97 -21.74
CA GLY A 52 -20.18 -3.64 -21.67
C GLY A 52 -20.25 -5.04 -22.30
N VAL A 53 -19.24 -5.45 -23.06
CA VAL A 53 -19.16 -6.77 -23.72
C VAL A 53 -18.43 -7.76 -22.82
N HIS A 54 -18.97 -8.97 -22.68
CA HIS A 54 -18.30 -10.02 -21.91
C HIS A 54 -17.19 -10.65 -22.73
N PHE A 55 -16.01 -10.79 -22.11
CA PHE A 55 -14.91 -11.58 -22.67
C PHE A 55 -14.60 -12.83 -21.83
N ASN A 56 -15.18 -12.93 -20.64
CA ASN A 56 -15.06 -14.10 -19.78
C ASN A 56 -16.35 -14.29 -18.96
N SER A 57 -16.97 -15.47 -19.06
CA SER A 57 -18.11 -15.90 -18.25
C SER A 57 -18.32 -17.41 -18.38
N GLN A 58 -19.28 -17.98 -17.64
CA GLN A 58 -19.65 -19.40 -17.78
C GLN A 58 -20.05 -19.81 -19.21
N ALA A 59 -20.55 -18.86 -20.03
CA ALA A 59 -20.94 -19.11 -21.42
C ALA A 59 -19.89 -18.64 -22.45
N ILE A 60 -18.87 -17.90 -22.03
CA ILE A 60 -17.89 -17.25 -22.92
C ILE A 60 -16.50 -17.53 -22.37
N ALA A 61 -15.75 -18.38 -23.06
CA ALA A 61 -14.36 -18.65 -22.71
C ALA A 61 -13.46 -17.45 -23.08
N PRO A 62 -12.45 -17.13 -22.27
CA PRO A 62 -11.51 -16.05 -22.55
C PRO A 62 -10.44 -16.53 -23.51
N THR A 63 -10.80 -16.74 -24.78
CA THR A 63 -9.85 -17.14 -25.83
C THR A 63 -9.07 -15.94 -26.37
N ILE A 64 -7.95 -16.18 -27.04
CA ILE A 64 -7.17 -15.12 -27.70
C ILE A 64 -8.03 -14.30 -28.68
N GLU A 65 -8.92 -14.94 -29.45
CA GLU A 65 -9.82 -14.23 -30.37
C GLU A 65 -10.79 -13.33 -29.63
N GLN A 66 -11.31 -13.80 -28.49
CA GLN A 66 -12.20 -13.02 -27.65
C GLN A 66 -11.48 -11.81 -27.03
N ILE A 67 -10.19 -11.97 -26.67
CA ILE A 67 -9.35 -10.88 -26.18
C ILE A 67 -9.07 -9.88 -27.30
N ASP A 68 -8.65 -10.34 -28.49
CA ASP A 68 -8.38 -9.47 -29.65
C ASP A 68 -9.64 -8.71 -30.09
N GLN A 69 -10.81 -9.36 -30.07
CA GLN A 69 -12.08 -8.71 -30.37
C GLN A 69 -12.44 -7.63 -29.33
N SER A 70 -12.13 -7.87 -28.06
CA SER A 70 -12.55 -6.98 -26.96
C SER A 70 -11.59 -5.79 -26.78
N PHE A 71 -10.28 -6.03 -26.88
CA PHE A 71 -9.24 -5.05 -26.56
C PHE A 71 -8.49 -4.53 -27.81
N GLY A 72 -8.77 -5.10 -28.98
CA GLY A 72 -8.09 -4.80 -30.23
C GLY A 72 -6.86 -5.68 -30.44
N ALA A 73 -6.51 -5.91 -31.71
CA ALA A 73 -5.30 -6.63 -32.07
C ALA A 73 -4.06 -5.86 -31.59
N THR A 74 -3.23 -6.50 -30.76
CA THR A 74 -1.98 -5.91 -30.26
C THR A 74 -0.75 -6.51 -30.92
N HIS A 75 0.42 -6.00 -30.52
CA HIS A 75 1.70 -6.64 -30.82
C HIS A 75 1.68 -8.15 -30.49
N PRO A 76 2.49 -8.96 -31.17
CA PRO A 76 2.50 -10.40 -30.97
C PRO A 76 2.89 -10.77 -29.53
N GLY A 77 2.38 -11.89 -29.05
CA GLY A 77 2.64 -12.37 -27.69
C GLY A 77 4.13 -12.58 -27.45
N VAL A 78 4.57 -12.28 -26.23
CA VAL A 78 5.94 -12.53 -25.78
C VAL A 78 5.97 -13.85 -25.02
N TYR A 79 6.78 -14.79 -25.49
CA TYR A 79 6.95 -16.07 -24.81
C TYR A 79 7.90 -15.96 -23.61
N ASN A 80 7.46 -16.45 -22.46
CA ASN A 80 8.29 -16.59 -21.27
C ASN A 80 8.61 -18.07 -21.04
N SER A 81 9.86 -18.45 -21.30
CA SER A 81 10.32 -19.83 -21.14
C SER A 81 10.40 -20.29 -19.69
N ALA A 82 10.56 -19.39 -18.71
CA ALA A 82 10.59 -19.76 -17.30
C ALA A 82 9.20 -20.17 -16.79
N GLU A 83 8.16 -19.48 -17.28
CA GLU A 83 6.77 -19.78 -16.91
C GLU A 83 6.09 -20.76 -17.88
N GLN A 84 6.66 -20.98 -19.06
CA GLN A 84 6.05 -21.69 -20.18
C GLN A 84 4.69 -21.06 -20.58
N LEU A 85 4.62 -19.72 -20.54
CA LEU A 85 3.42 -18.95 -20.85
C LEU A 85 3.69 -17.90 -21.93
N PHE A 86 2.67 -17.62 -22.74
CA PHE A 86 2.68 -16.46 -23.63
C PHE A 86 2.00 -15.29 -22.94
N HIS A 87 2.62 -14.12 -22.99
CA HIS A 87 2.08 -12.90 -22.43
C HIS A 87 1.67 -11.94 -23.55
N LEU A 88 0.40 -11.53 -23.53
CA LEU A 88 -0.13 -10.45 -24.34
C LEU A 88 -0.26 -9.21 -23.45
N ASN A 89 0.46 -8.13 -23.78
CA ASN A 89 0.58 -6.95 -22.93
C ASN A 89 -0.16 -5.76 -23.54
N PHE A 90 -0.98 -5.14 -22.70
CA PHE A 90 -1.64 -3.85 -22.92
C PHE A 90 -1.12 -2.86 -21.87
N ARG A 91 -1.41 -1.57 -22.07
CA ARG A 91 -1.14 -0.58 -21.03
C ARG A 91 -2.06 -0.82 -19.83
N GLY A 92 -1.46 -1.17 -18.69
CA GLY A 92 -2.15 -1.44 -17.43
C GLY A 92 -2.89 -2.78 -17.35
N LEU A 93 -2.70 -3.66 -18.34
CA LEU A 93 -3.38 -4.95 -18.41
C LEU A 93 -2.50 -5.96 -19.14
N SER A 94 -2.42 -7.19 -18.66
CA SER A 94 -1.79 -8.29 -19.41
C SER A 94 -2.55 -9.60 -19.26
N PHE A 95 -2.43 -10.46 -20.27
CA PHE A 95 -3.02 -11.79 -20.30
C PHE A 95 -1.93 -12.83 -20.52
N SER A 96 -1.96 -13.91 -19.75
CA SER A 96 -1.07 -15.05 -19.89
C SER A 96 -1.85 -16.25 -20.41
N PHE A 97 -1.36 -16.88 -21.47
CA PHE A 97 -1.99 -18.04 -22.12
C PHE A 97 -1.15 -19.30 -21.88
N GLN A 98 -1.84 -20.40 -21.56
CA GLN A 98 -1.22 -21.71 -21.39
C GLN A 98 -1.32 -22.52 -22.69
N LEU A 99 -0.25 -23.23 -23.05
CA LEU A 99 -0.19 -24.12 -24.21
C LEU A 99 -0.44 -25.57 -23.78
N ASP A 100 -1.67 -25.90 -23.37
CA ASP A 100 -2.00 -27.26 -22.92
C ASP A 100 -2.11 -28.30 -24.05
N SER A 101 -2.02 -27.87 -25.32
CA SER A 101 -2.26 -28.71 -26.51
C SER A 101 -1.02 -28.92 -27.40
N TRP A 102 0.19 -28.63 -26.91
CA TRP A 102 1.42 -28.94 -27.64
C TRP A 102 1.92 -30.35 -27.29
N THR A 103 1.63 -31.33 -28.16
CA THR A 103 2.18 -32.71 -28.08
C THR A 103 3.65 -32.80 -28.48
N GLU A 104 4.26 -31.70 -28.90
CA GLU A 104 5.70 -31.51 -29.06
C GLU A 104 6.03 -30.19 -28.38
N ALA A 105 7.17 -30.01 -27.70
CA ALA A 105 7.60 -28.66 -27.40
C ALA A 105 7.70 -27.89 -28.74
N PRO A 106 7.41 -26.57 -28.81
CA PRO A 106 7.91 -25.74 -29.90
C PRO A 106 9.35 -26.14 -30.14
N LYS A 107 9.66 -26.61 -31.35
CA LYS A 107 11.04 -26.80 -31.82
C LYS A 107 11.66 -25.41 -31.80
N TYR A 108 12.08 -25.02 -30.61
CA TYR A 108 12.48 -23.69 -30.26
C TYR A 108 13.95 -23.64 -30.62
N GLU A 109 14.25 -23.15 -31.82
CA GLU A 109 15.62 -22.82 -32.14
C GLU A 109 16.04 -21.62 -31.28
N PRO A 110 17.11 -21.72 -30.48
CA PRO A 110 17.60 -20.63 -29.64
C PRO A 110 18.18 -19.45 -30.45
N ASN A 111 18.08 -19.49 -31.78
CA ASN A 111 18.58 -18.44 -32.68
C ASN A 111 17.60 -17.28 -32.87
N PHE A 112 16.38 -17.37 -32.37
CA PHE A 112 15.47 -16.23 -32.30
C PHE A 112 15.70 -15.47 -30.98
N ALA A 113 16.58 -14.47 -31.09
CA ALA A 113 17.06 -13.61 -30.03
C ALA A 113 16.01 -13.30 -28.96
N HIS A 114 16.43 -13.51 -27.71
CA HIS A 114 15.88 -12.91 -26.50
C HIS A 114 15.18 -11.57 -26.80
N GLY A 115 13.85 -11.56 -26.75
CA GLY A 115 13.04 -10.35 -26.82
C GLY A 115 12.64 -9.81 -28.20
N LEU A 116 12.97 -10.48 -29.31
CA LEU A 116 12.61 -10.00 -30.66
C LEU A 116 11.68 -10.93 -31.46
N ALA A 117 11.49 -12.18 -31.03
CA ALA A 117 10.52 -13.08 -31.63
C ALA A 117 9.11 -12.84 -31.07
N SER A 118 8.45 -11.86 -31.67
CA SER A 118 7.01 -11.73 -31.70
C SER A 118 6.38 -13.02 -32.25
N LEU A 119 5.89 -13.90 -31.37
CA LEU A 119 5.29 -15.17 -31.76
C LEU A 119 3.77 -15.06 -31.70
N GLN A 120 3.08 -15.60 -32.70
CA GLN A 120 1.62 -15.61 -32.74
C GLN A 120 1.09 -16.63 -31.73
N ILE A 121 0.18 -16.19 -30.87
CA ILE A 121 -0.51 -17.08 -29.93
C ILE A 121 -1.45 -17.97 -30.75
N PRO A 122 -1.44 -19.31 -30.57
CA PRO A 122 -2.30 -20.21 -31.31
C PRO A 122 -3.78 -19.90 -31.13
N HIS A 123 -4.56 -20.12 -32.18
CA HIS A 123 -6.00 -19.92 -32.13
C HIS A 123 -6.65 -20.87 -31.10
N GLY A 124 -7.65 -20.37 -30.38
CA GLY A 124 -8.33 -21.09 -29.32
C GLY A 124 -7.56 -21.19 -27.99
N ALA A 125 -6.35 -20.63 -27.89
CA ALA A 125 -5.64 -20.54 -26.62
C ALA A 125 -6.47 -19.73 -25.61
N THR A 126 -6.59 -20.23 -24.39
CA THR A 126 -7.37 -19.58 -23.33
C THR A 126 -6.48 -18.89 -22.31
N VAL A 127 -6.98 -17.79 -21.75
CA VAL A 127 -6.29 -17.04 -20.70
C VAL A 127 -6.21 -17.87 -19.43
N LYS A 128 -4.98 -18.15 -18.98
CA LYS A 128 -4.66 -18.74 -17.68
C LYS A 128 -4.68 -17.70 -16.56
N ARG A 129 -4.09 -16.53 -16.82
CA ARG A 129 -3.98 -15.44 -15.84
C ARG A 129 -4.17 -14.09 -16.50
N MET A 130 -4.74 -13.16 -15.74
CA MET A 130 -4.88 -11.76 -16.12
C MET A 130 -4.31 -10.87 -15.02
N TYR A 131 -3.60 -9.82 -15.39
CA TYR A 131 -3.03 -8.86 -14.45
C TYR A 131 -3.52 -7.45 -14.77
N ILE A 132 -4.00 -6.72 -13.77
CA ILE A 132 -4.35 -5.30 -13.87
C ILE A 132 -3.35 -4.53 -13.02
N TYR A 133 -2.72 -3.51 -13.60
CA TYR A 133 -1.67 -2.75 -12.96
C TYR A 133 -1.58 -1.33 -13.53
N SER A 134 -0.71 -0.49 -12.95
CA SER A 134 -0.42 0.85 -13.48
C SER A 134 0.88 0.84 -14.28
N GLY A 135 0.89 1.49 -15.45
CA GLY A 135 2.09 1.61 -16.30
C GLY A 135 2.09 0.66 -17.51
N ASN A 136 3.28 0.39 -18.05
CA ASN A 136 3.44 -0.31 -19.33
C ASN A 136 3.79 -1.81 -19.17
N SER A 137 4.37 -2.21 -18.04
CA SER A 137 4.85 -3.57 -17.78
C SER A 137 4.54 -3.98 -16.34
N LEU A 138 4.30 -5.27 -16.14
CA LEU A 138 4.12 -5.87 -14.81
C LEU A 138 5.39 -5.77 -13.95
N GLN A 139 6.58 -5.82 -14.57
CA GLN A 139 7.86 -5.78 -13.84
C GLN A 139 8.15 -4.38 -13.27
N ASP A 140 7.81 -3.34 -14.02
CA ASP A 140 8.10 -1.95 -13.66
C ASP A 140 6.92 -1.24 -12.98
N THR A 141 5.84 -1.97 -12.71
CA THR A 141 4.64 -1.38 -12.12
C THR A 141 4.92 -0.90 -10.69
N LYS A 142 4.27 0.20 -10.31
CA LYS A 142 4.32 0.78 -8.97
C LYS A 142 2.90 1.04 -8.50
N ALA A 143 2.69 1.02 -7.18
CA ALA A 143 1.40 1.39 -6.63
C ALA A 143 1.01 2.81 -7.10
N PRO A 144 -0.21 3.01 -7.61
CA PRO A 144 -0.67 4.31 -8.05
C PRO A 144 -0.65 5.31 -6.90
N VAL A 145 -0.52 6.59 -7.25
CA VAL A 145 -0.66 7.69 -6.29
C VAL A 145 -2.08 7.74 -5.75
N MET A 146 -2.23 8.16 -4.50
CA MET A 146 -3.54 8.35 -3.90
C MET A 146 -4.31 9.42 -4.69
N PRO A 147 -5.52 9.14 -5.21
CA PRO A 147 -6.31 10.14 -5.91
C PRO A 147 -6.64 11.32 -5.00
N LEU A 148 -6.64 12.54 -5.54
CA LEU A 148 -6.96 13.76 -4.78
C LEU A 148 -8.35 13.74 -4.15
N SER A 149 -9.30 13.06 -4.78
CA SER A 149 -10.65 12.85 -4.21
C SER A 149 -10.63 12.07 -2.90
N CYS A 150 -9.60 11.24 -2.67
CA CYS A 150 -9.42 10.50 -1.42
C CYS A 150 -8.80 11.35 -0.31
N PHE A 151 -8.35 12.57 -0.60
CA PHE A 151 -7.71 13.40 0.41
C PHE A 151 -8.73 13.90 1.43
N LEU A 152 -9.95 14.24 1.00
CA LEU A 152 -11.05 14.69 1.86
C LEU A 152 -10.65 15.84 2.81
N GLY A 153 -9.77 16.73 2.35
CA GLY A 153 -9.23 17.84 3.15
C GLY A 153 -8.09 17.46 4.11
N ASN A 154 -7.68 16.19 4.16
CA ASN A 154 -6.58 15.73 4.99
C ASN A 154 -5.22 15.93 4.31
N VAL A 155 -4.17 15.93 5.14
CA VAL A 155 -2.77 15.91 4.74
C VAL A 155 -2.23 14.51 4.95
N TYR A 156 -1.49 13.97 3.98
CA TYR A 156 -0.90 12.63 4.06
C TYR A 156 0.63 12.70 4.03
N ALA A 157 1.29 11.79 4.72
CA ALA A 157 2.74 11.62 4.57
C ALA A 157 3.04 10.81 3.29
N GLU A 158 3.86 11.37 2.40
CA GLU A 158 4.48 10.66 1.28
C GLU A 158 5.68 9.85 1.75
N SER A 159 6.53 10.46 2.58
CA SER A 159 7.68 9.82 3.21
C SER A 159 7.97 10.47 4.56
N VAL A 160 8.57 9.69 5.45
CA VAL A 160 9.07 10.15 6.75
C VAL A 160 10.52 9.71 6.87
N ASP A 161 11.43 10.68 6.86
CA ASP A 161 12.86 10.46 6.99
C ASP A 161 13.31 10.76 8.42
N VAL A 162 14.09 9.85 9.00
CA VAL A 162 14.69 10.08 10.31
C VAL A 162 15.87 11.05 10.16
N LEU A 163 15.77 12.21 10.81
CA LEU A 163 16.88 13.14 10.96
C LEU A 163 17.85 12.57 12.00
N ARG A 164 19.14 12.58 11.68
CA ARG A 164 20.22 12.08 12.54
C ARG A 164 21.28 13.15 12.70
N ASP A 165 21.79 13.28 13.91
CA ASP A 165 22.98 14.05 14.24
C ASP A 165 24.15 13.12 14.64
N GLY A 166 25.28 13.69 15.03
CA GLY A 166 26.46 12.92 15.46
C GLY A 166 26.26 12.08 16.73
N THR A 167 25.14 12.25 17.43
CA THR A 167 24.81 11.57 18.70
C THR A 167 23.66 10.57 18.56
N GLY A 168 22.88 10.64 17.48
CA GLY A 168 21.77 9.71 17.24
C GLY A 168 20.65 10.30 16.38
N PRO A 169 19.46 9.69 16.38
CA PRO A 169 18.29 10.27 15.73
C PRO A 169 17.84 11.54 16.48
N SER A 170 17.71 12.65 15.76
CA SER A 170 17.39 13.98 16.30
C SER A 170 15.98 14.46 15.97
N GLY A 171 15.33 13.87 14.97
CA GLY A 171 13.95 14.22 14.62
C GLY A 171 13.41 13.45 13.43
N LEU A 172 12.28 13.93 12.90
CA LEU A 172 11.62 13.42 11.71
C LEU A 172 11.42 14.55 10.71
N ARG A 173 11.68 14.27 9.44
CA ARG A 173 11.32 15.12 8.31
C ARG A 173 10.24 14.41 7.50
N LEU A 174 9.08 15.04 7.44
CA LEU A 174 7.91 14.55 6.73
C LEU A 174 7.78 15.28 5.41
N ARG A 175 7.70 14.52 4.32
CA ARG A 175 7.25 15.02 3.02
C ARG A 175 5.75 14.83 2.95
N LEU A 176 5.01 15.93 2.91
CA LEU A 176 3.55 15.97 3.09
C LEU A 176 2.85 16.29 1.78
N LEU A 177 1.73 15.60 1.54
CA LEU A 177 0.82 15.80 0.42
C LEU A 177 -0.47 16.41 0.94
N ALA A 178 -0.94 17.48 0.31
CA ALA A 178 -2.27 18.04 0.56
C ALA A 178 -2.96 18.40 -0.76
N ALA A 179 -4.29 18.36 -0.76
CA ALA A 179 -5.06 19.00 -1.83
C ALA A 179 -4.89 20.53 -1.72
N GLY A 180 -4.53 21.19 -2.82
CA GLY A 180 -4.40 22.64 -2.83
C GLY A 180 -5.74 23.31 -2.62
N CYS A 181 -5.88 24.12 -1.57
CA CYS A 181 -7.00 25.03 -1.41
C CYS A 181 -6.79 26.25 -2.30
N GLY A 182 -7.60 26.38 -3.36
CA GLY A 182 -7.75 27.60 -4.15
C GLY A 182 -9.24 27.92 -4.29
N PRO A 183 -9.63 29.16 -4.63
CA PRO A 183 -11.03 29.58 -4.74
C PRO A 183 -11.82 28.97 -5.94
N GLY A 184 -11.40 27.81 -6.46
CA GLY A 184 -12.08 27.08 -7.53
C GLY A 184 -12.77 25.81 -7.03
N LEU A 185 -13.67 25.23 -7.86
CA LEU A 185 -14.27 23.92 -7.59
C LEU A 185 -13.20 22.88 -7.24
N LEU A 186 -13.54 21.93 -6.37
CA LEU A 186 -12.72 20.74 -6.02
C LEU A 186 -12.08 20.03 -7.23
N ALA A 187 -12.67 20.17 -8.41
CA ALA A 187 -12.19 19.61 -9.67
C ALA A 187 -10.86 20.20 -10.18
N ASP A 188 -10.46 21.41 -9.74
CA ASP A 188 -9.20 22.06 -10.15
C ASP A 188 -8.17 22.16 -9.01
N ALA A 189 -8.43 21.46 -7.90
CA ALA A 189 -7.48 21.35 -6.80
C ALA A 189 -6.23 20.59 -7.28
N LYS A 190 -5.07 21.24 -7.23
CA LYS A 190 -3.78 20.60 -7.54
C LYS A 190 -3.15 20.03 -6.27
N MET A 191 -2.53 18.86 -6.38
CA MET A 191 -1.73 18.29 -5.28
C MET A 191 -0.58 19.25 -4.95
N ARG A 192 -0.42 19.57 -3.66
CA ARG A 192 0.73 20.31 -3.15
C ARG A 192 1.60 19.38 -2.34
N VAL A 193 2.90 19.49 -2.56
CA VAL A 193 3.93 18.77 -1.81
C VAL A 193 4.75 19.78 -1.03
N PHE A 194 4.95 19.54 0.26
CA PHE A 194 5.75 20.41 1.12
C PHE A 194 6.41 19.60 2.23
N GLU A 195 7.48 20.12 2.81
CA GLU A 195 8.21 19.45 3.88
C GLU A 195 7.96 20.12 5.24
N ARG A 196 7.90 19.29 6.28
CA ARG A 196 7.84 19.71 7.69
C ARG A 196 8.77 18.85 8.50
N SER A 197 9.46 19.46 9.44
CA SER A 197 10.34 18.77 10.38
C SER A 197 9.83 18.97 11.79
N VAL A 198 9.92 17.91 12.58
CA VAL A 198 9.66 17.90 14.02
C VAL A 198 10.82 17.20 14.70
N TYR A 199 11.28 17.70 15.84
CA TYR A 199 12.46 17.21 16.54
C TYR A 199 12.07 16.46 17.82
N PHE A 200 12.90 15.50 18.23
CA PHE A 200 12.68 14.84 19.51
C PHE A 200 12.92 15.85 20.64
N GLY A 201 11.94 16.00 21.52
CA GLY A 201 11.93 17.02 22.56
C GLY A 201 11.04 18.24 22.25
N ASP A 202 10.53 18.37 21.02
CA ASP A 202 9.51 19.38 20.69
C ASP A 202 8.26 19.21 21.56
N SER A 203 7.68 20.32 22.02
CA SER A 203 6.42 20.28 22.77
C SER A 203 5.26 19.91 21.85
N CYS A 204 4.14 19.46 22.42
CA CYS A 204 2.93 19.22 21.61
C CYS A 204 2.45 20.49 20.88
N GLN A 205 2.74 21.68 21.42
CA GLN A 205 2.42 22.95 20.75
C GLN A 205 3.31 23.18 19.52
N ASP A 206 4.61 22.87 19.61
CA ASP A 206 5.53 22.97 18.48
C ASP A 206 5.13 21.99 17.38
N VAL A 207 4.84 20.73 17.75
CA VAL A 207 4.36 19.70 16.81
C VAL A 207 3.05 20.12 16.15
N LEU A 208 2.10 20.67 16.91
CA LEU A 208 0.82 21.17 16.40
C LEU A 208 1.00 22.37 15.46
N SER A 209 1.97 23.25 15.75
CA SER A 209 2.28 24.39 14.87
C SER A 209 2.89 23.94 13.53
N MET A 210 3.63 22.83 13.53
CA MET A 210 4.32 22.30 12.36
C MET A 210 3.45 21.38 11.50
N LEU A 211 2.69 20.48 12.13
CA LEU A 211 1.88 19.44 11.47
C LEU A 211 0.39 19.79 11.37
N GLY A 212 -0.09 20.74 12.17
CA GLY A 212 -1.51 21.10 12.27
C GLY A 212 -2.26 20.26 13.31
N SER A 213 -3.60 20.27 13.19
CA SER A 213 -4.49 19.60 14.13
C SER A 213 -4.35 18.07 14.06
N PRO A 214 -4.27 17.37 15.20
CA PRO A 214 -4.32 15.91 15.21
C PRO A 214 -5.70 15.39 14.81
N HIS A 215 -5.75 14.15 14.33
CA HIS A 215 -7.02 13.50 13.99
C HIS A 215 -7.76 13.03 15.24
N LYS A 216 -7.01 12.64 16.27
CA LYS A 216 -7.58 12.20 17.54
C LYS A 216 -6.64 12.53 18.68
N VAL A 217 -7.23 12.98 19.79
CA VAL A 217 -6.55 13.21 21.06
C VAL A 217 -6.99 12.11 22.01
N PHE A 218 -6.03 11.51 22.69
CA PHE A 218 -6.28 10.49 23.69
C PHE A 218 -5.69 10.94 25.02
N TYR A 219 -6.40 10.67 26.10
CA TYR A 219 -5.95 10.97 27.45
C TYR A 219 -5.56 9.67 28.14
N LYS A 220 -4.44 9.69 28.86
CA LYS A 220 -4.03 8.57 29.70
C LYS A 220 -5.12 8.36 30.76
N SER A 221 -5.64 7.14 30.82
CA SER A 221 -6.64 6.79 31.82
C SER A 221 -6.02 6.93 33.22
N GLU A 222 -6.76 7.52 34.16
CA GLU A 222 -6.35 7.51 35.57
C GLU A 222 -6.05 6.08 36.02
N ASP A 223 -4.95 5.91 36.73
CA ASP A 223 -4.57 4.64 37.32
C ASP A 223 -5.64 4.21 38.34
N LYS A 224 -6.51 3.27 37.95
CA LYS A 224 -7.58 2.73 38.80
C LYS A 224 -7.06 2.01 40.05
N MET A 225 -5.74 1.83 40.21
CA MET A 225 -5.13 1.33 41.44
C MET A 225 -4.83 2.44 42.47
N LYS A 226 -4.85 3.74 42.09
CA LYS A 226 -4.63 4.87 43.01
C LYS A 226 -5.68 4.99 44.13
N ILE A 227 -6.90 4.49 43.91
CA ILE A 227 -7.97 4.44 44.91
C ILE A 227 -7.71 3.46 46.06
N HIS A 228 -6.77 2.52 45.91
CA HIS A 228 -6.34 1.61 46.97
C HIS A 228 -5.11 2.11 47.74
N SER A 229 -4.68 3.36 47.51
CA SER A 229 -3.55 3.93 48.24
C SER A 229 -3.92 4.16 49.73
N PRO A 230 -3.11 3.69 50.69
CA PRO A 230 -3.45 3.70 52.13
C PRO A 230 -3.41 5.10 52.77
N SER A 231 -3.29 6.18 51.99
CA SER A 231 -3.16 7.56 52.49
C SER A 231 -3.96 8.55 51.63
N PRO A 232 -5.29 8.62 51.80
CA PRO A 232 -6.18 9.47 50.99
C PRO A 232 -5.95 10.97 51.17
N HIS A 233 -5.21 11.41 52.20
CA HIS A 233 -5.02 12.83 52.52
C HIS A 233 -3.73 13.44 51.92
N LYS A 234 -2.88 12.64 51.28
CA LYS A 234 -1.72 13.12 50.49
C LYS A 234 -2.03 13.19 48.98
N GLN A 235 -3.31 13.16 48.61
CA GLN A 235 -3.72 13.32 47.23
C GLN A 235 -3.61 14.81 46.83
N VAL A 236 -2.38 15.25 46.55
CA VAL A 236 -2.19 16.35 45.61
C VAL A 236 -2.77 15.85 44.29
N PRO A 237 -3.72 16.56 43.65
CA PRO A 237 -4.16 16.19 42.32
C PRO A 237 -2.91 16.17 41.46
N SER A 238 -2.47 14.97 41.06
CA SER A 238 -1.52 14.88 39.96
C SER A 238 -2.32 15.44 38.79
N LYS A 239 -2.05 16.68 38.36
CA LYS A 239 -2.52 17.20 37.06
C LYS A 239 -1.78 16.43 35.96
N CYS A 240 -1.92 15.12 35.96
CA CYS A 240 -1.39 14.24 34.94
C CYS A 240 -2.45 14.19 33.85
N ASN A 241 -2.64 15.33 33.18
CA ASN A 241 -3.38 15.41 31.93
C ASN A 241 -2.44 14.94 30.82
N ASP A 242 -1.82 13.77 30.98
CA ASP A 242 -0.99 13.17 29.94
C ASP A 242 -1.93 12.89 28.76
N TYR A 243 -1.69 13.56 27.64
CA TYR A 243 -2.42 13.33 26.41
C TYR A 243 -1.46 13.07 25.26
N PHE A 244 -1.96 12.34 24.27
CA PHE A 244 -1.25 12.17 23.01
C PHE A 244 -2.12 12.51 21.81
N PHE A 245 -1.47 13.13 20.84
CA PHE A 245 -1.96 13.50 19.53
C PHE A 245 -1.66 12.38 18.54
N ASN A 246 -2.70 11.86 17.92
CA ASN A 246 -2.59 10.84 16.88
C ASN A 246 -2.86 11.47 15.50
N TYR A 247 -1.85 11.41 14.63
CA TYR A 247 -1.89 11.86 13.25
C TYR A 247 -1.96 10.64 12.32
N PHE A 248 -3.13 10.03 12.20
CA PHE A 248 -3.32 8.77 11.46
C PHE A 248 -2.78 8.83 10.02
N THR A 249 -3.10 9.89 9.27
CA THR A 249 -2.67 10.05 7.87
C THR A 249 -1.18 10.35 7.71
N LEU A 250 -0.49 10.72 8.80
CA LEU A 250 0.94 10.95 8.84
C LEU A 250 1.72 9.77 9.43
N GLY A 251 1.01 8.81 10.07
CA GLY A 251 1.63 7.72 10.82
C GLY A 251 2.39 8.19 12.06
N VAL A 252 2.08 9.37 12.61
CA VAL A 252 2.81 9.98 13.73
C VAL A 252 1.95 10.05 14.99
N VAL A 253 2.56 9.71 16.14
CA VAL A 253 1.99 9.97 17.46
C VAL A 253 2.95 10.89 18.22
N SER A 254 2.41 11.96 18.81
CA SER A 254 3.12 12.88 19.69
C SER A 254 2.45 12.88 21.06
N CYS A 255 3.24 12.87 22.13
CA CYS A 255 2.73 12.86 23.51
C CYS A 255 3.37 14.01 24.30
N ASP A 256 2.55 14.72 25.07
CA ASP A 256 3.01 15.63 26.11
C ASP A 256 2.83 14.94 27.46
N SER A 257 3.95 14.56 28.09
CA SER A 257 3.96 14.20 29.50
C SER A 257 4.86 15.18 30.23
N LEU A 258 4.49 15.53 31.47
CA LEU A 258 5.26 16.43 32.35
C LEU A 258 6.73 16.01 32.53
N GLU A 259 7.08 14.77 32.17
CA GLU A 259 8.42 14.22 32.30
C GLU A 259 9.14 13.98 30.97
N LYS A 260 8.45 13.95 29.81
CA LYS A 260 9.01 13.64 28.47
C LYS A 260 8.01 13.92 27.33
N CYS A 261 8.49 14.60 26.28
CA CYS A 261 7.87 14.61 24.96
C CYS A 261 8.49 13.52 24.08
N PHE A 262 7.68 12.70 23.43
CA PHE A 262 8.17 11.72 22.45
C PHE A 262 7.35 11.76 21.16
N ILE A 263 8.02 11.46 20.05
CA ILE A 263 7.41 11.33 18.73
C ILE A 263 7.69 9.90 18.26
N SER A 264 6.66 9.15 17.87
CA SER A 264 6.82 7.80 17.31
C SER A 264 6.16 7.69 15.93
N VAL A 265 6.81 6.98 15.02
CA VAL A 265 6.24 6.61 13.72
C VAL A 265 5.69 5.19 13.80
N VAL A 266 4.42 5.01 13.43
CA VAL A 266 3.82 3.69 13.25
C VAL A 266 3.95 3.33 11.78
N VAL A 267 4.84 2.38 11.48
CA VAL A 267 5.16 1.97 10.10
C VAL A 267 4.25 0.85 9.57
N ASP A 268 3.40 0.26 10.41
CA ASP A 268 2.69 -0.96 10.04
C ASP A 268 1.15 -0.85 10.11
N HIS A 269 0.50 -0.97 8.94
CA HIS A 269 -0.94 -1.27 8.82
C HIS A 269 -1.15 -2.74 8.41
N ALA A 270 -0.41 -3.67 9.01
CA ALA A 270 -0.62 -5.10 8.81
C ALA A 270 -2.12 -5.46 8.96
N PRO A 271 -2.78 -6.00 7.90
CA PRO A 271 -4.17 -6.39 7.94
C PRO A 271 -4.35 -7.52 8.96
N GLY A 272 -4.99 -7.22 10.09
CA GLY A 272 -5.13 -8.13 11.23
C GLY A 272 -4.82 -7.47 12.57
N HIS A 273 -4.09 -6.35 12.59
CA HIS A 273 -3.98 -5.50 13.76
C HIS A 273 -5.17 -4.52 13.80
N THR A 274 -6.26 -4.91 14.47
CA THR A 274 -7.26 -3.96 14.99
C THR A 274 -6.73 -3.12 16.17
N PHE A 275 -5.41 -3.00 16.31
CA PHE A 275 -4.73 -2.45 17.48
C PHE A 275 -3.96 -1.18 17.14
N VAL A 276 -4.67 -0.14 16.69
CA VAL A 276 -4.24 1.25 16.94
C VAL A 276 -4.78 1.74 18.30
N SER A 277 -5.66 0.95 18.95
CA SER A 277 -6.32 1.28 20.21
C SER A 277 -5.62 0.80 21.48
N THR A 278 -4.60 -0.06 21.38
CA THR A 278 -3.90 -0.56 22.57
C THR A 278 -2.41 -0.72 22.29
N TRP A 279 -1.68 0.40 22.33
CA TRP A 279 -0.24 0.36 22.53
C TRP A 279 0.05 0.62 24.01
N SER A 280 0.45 -0.43 24.72
CA SER A 280 1.29 -0.28 25.89
C SER A 280 2.69 0.07 25.39
N CYS A 281 3.24 1.19 25.83
CA CYS A 281 4.56 1.70 25.42
C CYS A 281 5.66 0.65 25.68
N ASN A 282 6.05 -0.12 24.66
CA ASN A 282 7.17 -1.07 24.78
C ASN A 282 8.36 -0.78 23.86
N HIS A 283 8.29 0.21 22.96
CA HIS A 283 9.47 0.70 22.23
C HIS A 283 9.48 2.22 22.16
N ALA A 284 9.91 2.85 23.24
CA ALA A 284 10.37 4.24 23.22
C ALA A 284 11.83 4.23 22.76
N TRP A 285 12.14 4.96 21.68
CA TRP A 285 13.52 5.32 21.41
C TRP A 285 13.91 6.40 22.41
N GLN A 286 14.64 6.01 23.44
CA GLN A 286 15.15 6.92 24.46
C GLN A 286 16.52 7.44 24.01
N GLN A 287 16.74 8.75 24.07
CA GLN A 287 18.10 9.28 24.24
C GLN A 287 18.56 8.81 25.62
N GLY A 288 19.52 7.89 25.65
CA GLY A 288 20.28 7.58 26.85
C GLY A 288 21.28 8.72 27.11
N ASN A 289 21.35 9.18 28.36
CA ASN A 289 22.49 9.98 28.83
C ASN A 289 23.80 9.19 28.71
#